data_AF-A0A965RFI7-F1
#
_entry.id   AF-A0A965RFI7-F1
#
_cell.length_a   1.000
_cell.length_b   1.000
_cell.length_c   1.000
_cell.angle_alpha   90.00
_cell.angle_beta   90.00
_cell.angle_gamma   90.00
#
_symmetry.space_group_name_H-M   'P 1'
#
loop_
_entity.id
_entity.type
_entity.pdbx_description
1 polymer ?
#
loop_
_entity_poly.entity_id
_entity_poly.type
_entity_poly.pdbx_seq_one_letter_code
_entity_poly.pdbx_strand_id
1 'polypeptide(L)'
;MPYLYFTSLCLMLSLLSTAVYGQHLFGNPSCSDWQKLSHNEKTTWLNAYLVPLNLTNVSRKKPRVDKFALLPSLEPVVLSVDHFCISNTEGFASVGAIQFLDELTADTPVK
;
A
#
# COMPACT_ATOMS: atom_id res chain seq x y z
N MET A 1 -49.65 2.21 5.32
CA MET A 1 -48.78 1.15 4.78
C MET A 1 -47.66 1.65 3.82
N PRO A 2 -46.91 2.74 4.09
CA PRO A 2 -45.74 3.09 3.27
C PRO A 2 -44.39 2.55 3.83
N TYR A 3 -44.34 2.21 5.12
CA TYR A 3 -43.12 1.76 5.80
C TYR A 3 -42.58 0.41 5.27
N LEU A 4 -43.47 -0.52 4.92
CA LEU A 4 -43.09 -1.85 4.40
C LEU A 4 -42.38 -1.80 3.04
N TYR A 5 -42.77 -0.85 2.18
CA TYR A 5 -42.12 -0.64 0.89
C TYR A 5 -40.73 -0.03 1.06
N PHE A 6 -40.59 0.90 2.00
CA PHE A 6 -39.31 1.54 2.29
C PHE A 6 -38.29 0.55 2.86
N THR A 7 -38.72 -0.32 3.78
CA THR A 7 -37.85 -1.38 4.34
C THR A 7 -37.43 -2.40 3.29
N SER A 8 -38.35 -2.78 2.38
CA SER A 8 -38.04 -3.73 1.31
C SER A 8 -37.06 -3.14 0.29
N LEU A 9 -37.16 -1.85 -0.01
CA LEU A 9 -36.25 -1.18 -0.93
C LEU A 9 -34.83 -1.12 -0.35
N CYS A 10 -34.67 -0.75 0.93
CA CYS A 10 -33.37 -0.70 1.59
C CYS A 10 -32.67 -2.08 1.62
N LEU A 11 -33.43 -3.15 1.84
CA LEU A 11 -32.88 -4.52 1.90
C LEU A 11 -32.35 -4.96 0.53
N MET A 12 -33.02 -4.61 -0.56
CA MET A 12 -32.55 -4.91 -1.91
C MET A 12 -31.29 -4.10 -2.29
N LEU A 13 -31.16 -2.85 -1.84
CA LEU A 13 -29.95 -2.04 -2.08
C LEU A 13 -28.71 -2.60 -1.37
N SER A 14 -28.86 -3.21 -0.19
CA SER A 14 -27.72 -3.82 0.51
C SER A 14 -27.11 -5.02 -0.22
N LEU A 15 -27.91 -5.75 -1.00
CA LEU A 15 -27.47 -6.92 -1.77
C LEU A 15 -26.73 -6.54 -3.06
N LEU A 16 -26.87 -5.29 -3.51
CA LEU A 16 -26.16 -4.72 -4.67
C LEU A 16 -24.84 -4.04 -4.26
N SER A 17 -24.54 -3.99 -2.96
CA SER A 17 -23.29 -3.42 -2.48
C SER A 17 -22.15 -4.38 -2.78
N THR A 18 -21.30 -4.03 -3.75
CA THR A 18 -20.02 -4.71 -3.92
C THR A 18 -19.22 -4.56 -2.63
N ALA A 19 -18.45 -5.60 -2.26
CA ALA A 19 -17.56 -5.54 -1.12
C ALA A 19 -16.62 -4.33 -1.31
N VAL A 20 -16.89 -3.24 -0.59
CA VAL A 20 -15.98 -2.12 -0.46
C VAL A 20 -14.84 -2.63 0.39
N TYR A 21 -13.83 -3.21 -0.25
CA TYR A 21 -12.53 -3.41 0.38
C TYR A 21 -12.11 -2.04 0.89
N GLY A 22 -12.03 -1.92 2.22
CA GLY A 22 -11.79 -0.66 2.91
C GLY A 22 -10.72 0.14 2.17
N GLN A 23 -11.11 1.32 1.69
CA GLN A 23 -10.22 2.21 0.99
C GLN A 23 -9.14 2.62 1.99
N HIS A 24 -7.98 1.94 1.97
CA HIS A 24 -6.75 2.59 2.41
C HIS A 24 -6.68 3.92 1.65
N LEU A 25 -6.22 5.00 2.29
CA LEU A 25 -6.20 6.34 1.69
C LEU A 25 -5.53 6.35 0.30
N PHE A 26 -4.67 5.36 0.03
CA PHE A 26 -3.97 5.12 -1.22
C PHE A 26 -4.27 3.74 -1.86
N GLY A 27 -5.23 2.98 -1.33
CA GLY A 27 -5.45 1.57 -1.70
C GLY A 27 -4.43 0.61 -1.08
N ASN A 28 -4.72 -0.69 -1.14
CA ASN A 28 -3.80 -1.76 -0.75
C ASN A 28 -3.91 -2.90 -1.78
N PRO A 29 -3.19 -2.80 -2.92
CA PRO A 29 -3.32 -3.77 -3.98
C PRO A 29 -2.85 -5.15 -3.51
N SER A 30 -3.66 -6.16 -3.81
CA SER A 30 -3.21 -7.55 -3.70
C SER A 30 -2.00 -7.75 -4.61
N CYS A 31 -1.16 -8.73 -4.31
CA CYS A 31 -0.03 -9.05 -5.18
C CYS A 31 -0.49 -9.54 -6.56
N SER A 32 -1.66 -10.16 -6.68
CA SER A 32 -2.29 -10.47 -7.96
C SER A 32 -2.60 -9.20 -8.77
N ASP A 33 -3.18 -8.18 -8.13
CA ASP A 33 -3.54 -6.93 -8.81
C ASP A 33 -2.32 -6.06 -9.10
N TRP A 34 -1.32 -6.07 -8.22
CA TRP A 34 -0.05 -5.40 -8.41
C TRP A 34 0.63 -5.78 -9.72
N GLN A 35 0.64 -7.07 -10.07
CA GLN A 35 1.26 -7.56 -11.31
C GLN A 35 0.54 -7.07 -12.58
N LYS A 36 -0.71 -6.63 -12.47
CA LYS A 36 -1.51 -6.11 -13.60
C LYS A 36 -1.28 -4.61 -13.82
N LEU A 37 -0.72 -3.90 -12.84
CA LEU A 37 -0.44 -2.47 -12.94
C LEU A 37 0.72 -2.20 -13.91
N SER A 38 0.60 -1.13 -14.68
CA SER A 38 1.72 -0.59 -15.45
C SER A 38 2.82 -0.06 -14.52
N HIS A 39 4.03 0.05 -15.05
CA HIS A 39 5.16 0.62 -14.30
C HIS A 39 4.82 2.02 -13.72
N ASN A 40 4.17 2.88 -14.50
CA ASN A 40 3.79 4.22 -14.06
C ASN A 40 2.77 4.19 -12.90
N GLU A 41 1.80 3.28 -12.94
CA GLU A 41 0.83 3.10 -11.86
C GLU A 41 1.50 2.59 -10.58
N LYS A 42 2.42 1.62 -10.70
CA LYS A 42 3.24 1.12 -9.57
C LYS A 42 4.03 2.25 -8.93
N THR A 43 4.75 3.03 -9.72
CA THR A 43 5.56 4.16 -9.25
C THR A 43 4.70 5.24 -8.59
N THR A 44 3.55 5.58 -9.19
CA THR A 44 2.59 6.54 -8.61
C THR A 44 2.08 6.08 -7.26
N TRP A 45 1.67 4.80 -7.17
CA TRP A 45 1.19 4.21 -5.92
C TRP A 45 2.27 4.17 -4.84
N LEU A 46 3.49 3.72 -5.18
CA LEU A 46 4.61 3.67 -4.23
C LEU A 46 4.99 5.04 -3.71
N ASN A 47 4.98 6.07 -4.57
CA ASN A 47 5.25 7.42 -4.13
C ASN A 47 4.20 7.90 -3.12
N ALA A 48 2.92 7.70 -3.42
CA ALA A 48 1.82 8.07 -2.54
C ALA A 48 1.85 7.30 -1.21
N TYR A 49 2.26 6.03 -1.23
CA TYR A 49 2.30 5.17 -0.06
C TYR A 49 3.55 5.40 0.80
N LEU A 50 4.73 5.40 0.21
CA LEU A 50 6.01 5.37 0.93
C LEU A 50 6.52 6.75 1.37
N VAL A 51 6.21 7.84 0.67
CA VAL A 51 6.66 9.18 1.09
C VAL A 51 6.12 9.56 2.48
N PRO A 52 4.80 9.49 2.77
CA PRO A 52 4.30 9.79 4.11
C PRO A 52 4.73 8.75 5.16
N LEU A 53 4.88 7.48 4.76
CA LEU A 53 5.38 6.43 5.65
C LEU A 53 6.84 6.67 6.04
N ASN A 54 7.70 7.07 5.09
CA ASN A 54 9.10 7.39 5.36
C ASN A 54 9.22 8.58 6.31
N LEU A 55 8.41 9.63 6.13
CA LEU A 55 8.38 10.76 7.06
C LEU A 55 8.08 10.29 8.50
N THR A 56 7.08 9.42 8.65
CA THR A 56 6.73 8.83 9.95
C THR A 56 7.87 7.93 10.46
N ASN A 57 8.47 7.13 9.60
CA ASN A 57 9.53 6.19 9.93
C ASN A 57 10.80 6.91 10.40
N VAL A 58 11.24 7.96 9.69
CA VAL A 58 12.37 8.80 10.05
C VAL A 58 12.10 9.53 11.37
N SER A 59 10.89 10.08 11.56
CA SER A 59 10.52 10.73 12.82
C SER A 59 10.59 9.77 14.02
N ARG A 60 10.16 8.52 13.84
CA ARG A 60 10.15 7.49 14.88
C ARG A 60 11.54 6.89 15.14
N LYS A 61 12.21 6.39 14.10
CA LYS A 61 13.48 5.64 14.19
C LYS A 61 14.70 6.57 14.30
N LYS A 62 14.60 7.82 13.87
CA LYS A 62 15.69 8.82 13.86
C LYS A 62 16.99 8.27 13.24
N PRO A 63 16.95 7.70 12.02
CA PRO A 63 18.15 7.20 11.35
C PRO A 63 19.15 8.35 11.13
N ARG A 64 20.45 8.03 11.07
CA ARG A 64 21.50 9.03 10.77
C ARG A 64 21.34 9.63 9.37
N VAL A 65 20.83 8.84 8.43
CA VAL A 65 20.63 9.24 7.03
C VAL A 65 19.26 8.73 6.59
N ASP A 66 18.46 9.60 5.99
CA ASP A 66 17.23 9.21 5.28
C ASP A 66 17.60 8.61 3.92
N LYS A 67 17.92 7.30 3.91
CA LYS A 67 18.32 6.59 2.68
C LYS A 67 17.21 6.59 1.62
N PHE A 68 15.94 6.69 2.02
CA PHE A 68 14.81 6.75 1.09
C PHE A 68 14.79 8.07 0.33
N ALA A 69 15.02 9.20 1.01
CA ALA A 69 15.10 10.52 0.37
C ALA A 69 16.29 10.67 -0.60
N LEU A 70 17.30 9.79 -0.51
CA LEU A 70 18.48 9.78 -1.38
C LEU A 70 18.33 8.88 -2.61
N LEU A 71 17.19 8.18 -2.76
CA LEU A 71 16.97 7.35 -3.94
C LEU A 71 16.90 8.22 -5.20
N PRO A 72 17.64 7.89 -6.27
CA PRO A 72 17.59 8.64 -7.53
C PRO A 72 16.25 8.44 -8.26
N SER A 73 15.54 7.34 -7.99
CA SER A 73 14.22 7.02 -8.51
C SER A 73 13.57 5.93 -7.65
N LEU A 74 12.28 5.65 -7.89
CA LEU A 74 11.56 4.55 -7.24
C LEU A 74 11.75 3.18 -7.93
N GLU A 75 12.57 3.10 -8.98
CA GLU A 75 12.84 1.83 -9.69
C GLU A 75 13.30 0.70 -8.75
N PRO A 76 14.24 0.91 -7.81
CA PRO A 76 14.65 -0.15 -6.89
C PRO A 76 13.50 -0.65 -6.01
N VAL A 77 12.56 0.25 -5.69
CA VAL A 77 11.37 -0.07 -4.90
C VAL A 77 10.40 -0.91 -5.71
N VAL A 78 10.12 -0.52 -6.95
CA VAL A 78 9.26 -1.28 -7.86
C VAL A 78 9.77 -2.70 -8.02
N LEU A 79 11.07 -2.87 -8.28
CA LEU A 79 11.70 -4.19 -8.42
C LEU A 79 11.61 -5.03 -7.14
N SER A 80 11.83 -4.42 -5.98
CA SER A 80 11.71 -5.10 -4.68
C SER A 80 10.28 -5.60 -4.44
N VAL A 81 9.27 -4.77 -4.71
CA VAL A 81 7.86 -5.13 -4.54
C VAL A 81 7.41 -6.16 -5.58
N ASP A 82 7.89 -6.06 -6.83
CA ASP A 82 7.64 -7.07 -7.86
C ASP A 82 8.17 -8.45 -7.43
N HIS A 83 9.41 -8.51 -6.95
CA HIS A 83 10.02 -9.74 -6.44
C HIS A 83 9.24 -10.31 -5.23
N PHE A 84 8.87 -9.44 -4.29
CA PHE A 84 8.03 -9.83 -3.16
C PHE A 84 6.71 -10.44 -3.64
N CYS A 85 6.01 -9.79 -4.57
CA CYS A 85 4.71 -10.23 -5.02
C CYS A 85 4.72 -11.47 -5.92
N ILE A 86 5.83 -11.76 -6.62
CA ILE A 86 6.02 -13.05 -7.31
C ILE A 86 6.02 -14.21 -6.30
N SER A 87 6.63 -13.99 -5.13
CA SER A 87 6.76 -15.03 -4.09
C SER A 87 5.55 -15.11 -3.14
N ASN A 88 4.65 -14.12 -3.18
CA ASN A 88 3.54 -13.95 -2.23
C ASN A 88 2.24 -13.60 -2.94
N THR A 89 1.73 -14.49 -3.81
CA THR A 89 0.59 -14.19 -4.70
C THR A 89 -0.70 -13.80 -3.96
N GLU A 90 -0.94 -14.40 -2.80
CA GLU A 90 -2.10 -14.12 -1.93
C GLU A 90 -1.86 -12.94 -0.97
N GLY A 91 -0.67 -12.34 -1.02
CA GLY A 91 -0.27 -11.22 -0.18
C GLY A 91 -0.70 -9.86 -0.72
N PHE A 92 -0.17 -8.81 -0.10
CA PHE A 92 -0.39 -7.43 -0.49
C PHE A 92 0.94 -6.74 -0.81
N ALA A 93 0.96 -5.92 -1.85
CA ALA A 93 2.17 -5.21 -2.27
C ALA A 93 2.69 -4.23 -1.21
N SER A 94 1.79 -3.72 -0.37
CA SER A 94 2.15 -2.87 0.78
C SER A 94 3.14 -3.54 1.73
N VAL A 95 3.07 -4.86 1.91
CA VAL A 95 3.99 -5.60 2.77
C VAL A 95 5.40 -5.57 2.20
N GLY A 96 5.57 -5.85 0.91
CA GLY A 96 6.87 -5.73 0.24
C GLY A 96 7.42 -4.30 0.27
N ALA A 97 6.55 -3.30 0.10
CA ALA A 97 6.95 -1.90 0.15
C ALA A 97 7.44 -1.47 1.55
N ILE A 98 6.76 -1.93 2.61
CA ILE A 98 7.19 -1.69 4.00
C ILE A 98 8.52 -2.41 4.28
N GLN A 99 8.68 -3.67 3.83
CA GLN A 99 9.93 -4.41 4.01
C GLN A 99 11.13 -3.67 3.42
N PHE A 100 10.99 -3.13 2.20
CA PHE A 100 12.02 -2.30 1.59
C PHE A 100 12.36 -1.07 2.43
N LEU A 101 11.36 -0.37 2.96
CA LEU A 101 11.56 0.80 3.82
C LEU A 101 12.25 0.45 5.15
N ASP A 102 11.93 -0.72 5.72
CA ASP A 102 12.57 -1.23 6.93
C ASP A 102 14.04 -1.58 6.69
N GLU A 103 14.38 -2.22 5.56
CA GLU A 103 15.77 -2.53 5.17
C GLU A 103 16.63 -1.26 5.05
N LEU A 104 16.08 -0.19 4.47
CA LEU A 104 16.76 1.10 4.39
C LEU A 104 17.07 1.71 5.77
N THR A 105 16.32 1.31 6.81
CA THR A 105 16.42 1.88 8.16
C THR A 105 16.97 0.91 9.20
N ALA A 106 17.28 -0.33 8.82
CA ALA A 106 17.84 -1.36 9.72
C ALA A 106 19.25 -1.02 10.25
N ASP A 107 19.92 -0.05 9.64
CA ASP A 107 21.33 0.25 9.82
C ASP A 107 21.64 1.26 10.95
N THR A 108 20.77 1.46 11.95
CA THR A 108 21.19 2.12 13.21
C THR A 108 20.17 2.04 14.35
N PRO A 109 20.60 1.56 15.52
CA PRO A 109 20.42 2.28 16.77
C PRO A 109 21.77 2.84 17.25
N VAL A 110 21.82 4.12 17.60
CA VAL A 110 22.86 4.66 18.48
C VAL A 110 22.16 5.05 19.77
N LYS A 111 22.64 4.43 20.85
CA LYS A 111 22.28 4.66 22.24
C LYS A 111 22.56 6.09 22.69
#